data_AF-A0A7Y3D0H2-F1
#
_entry.id   AF-A0A7Y3D0H2-F1
#
_cell.length_a   1.000
_cell.length_b   1.000
_cell.length_c   1.000
_cell.angle_alpha   90.00
_cell.angle_beta   90.00
_cell.angle_gamma   90.00
#
_symmetry.space_group_name_H-M   'P 1'
#
loop_
_entity.id
_entity.type
_entity.pdbx_description
1 polymer ?
#
loop_
_entity_poly.entity_id
_entity_poly.type
_entity_poly.pdbx_seq_one_letter_code
_entity_poly.pdbx_strand_id
1 'polypeptide(L)'
;DDLMIINKSGIAIRMAVEDLRVMGRATQGVKLINLKSSDSIAAVAKVMHDEDDVNGDVAESPENTDTSEDGTTLDNNETEK
;
A
#
# COMPACT_ATOMS: atom_id res chain seq x y z
N ASP A 1 -14.86 2.15 -12.07
CA ASP A 1 -14.42 1.25 -10.98
C ASP A 1 -13.04 0.73 -11.29
N ASP A 2 -12.20 0.66 -10.26
CA ASP A 2 -10.84 0.17 -10.36
C ASP A 2 -10.65 -1.09 -9.50
N LEU A 3 -9.64 -1.87 -9.84
CA LEU A 3 -9.15 -2.99 -9.05
C LEU A 3 -7.83 -2.59 -8.42
N MET A 4 -7.73 -2.73 -7.11
CA MET A 4 -6.49 -2.56 -6.36
C MET A 4 -5.97 -3.91 -5.90
N ILE A 5 -4.70 -4.19 -6.20
CA ILE A 5 -3.99 -5.41 -5.82
C ILE A 5 -2.79 -5.01 -4.97
N ILE A 6 -2.64 -5.64 -3.82
CA ILE A 6 -1.53 -5.39 -2.89
C ILE A 6 -0.75 -6.69 -2.71
N ASN A 7 0.56 -6.66 -2.93
CA ASN A 7 1.44 -7.79 -2.66
C ASN A 7 1.98 -7.77 -1.22
N LYS A 8 2.64 -8.85 -0.78
CA LYS A 8 3.23 -8.91 0.56
C LYS A 8 4.44 -8.00 0.74
N SER A 9 5.07 -7.56 -0.36
CA SER A 9 6.16 -6.59 -0.30
C SER A 9 5.70 -5.13 -0.18
N GLY A 10 4.38 -4.87 -0.08
CA GLY A 10 3.82 -3.53 0.11
C GLY A 10 3.61 -2.71 -1.18
N ILE A 11 3.80 -3.30 -2.35
CA ILE A 11 3.50 -2.66 -3.64
C ILE A 11 1.98 -2.77 -3.88
N ALA A 12 1.36 -1.61 -4.05
CA ALA A 12 -0.04 -1.48 -4.47
C ALA A 12 -0.11 -1.17 -5.97
N ILE A 13 -0.99 -1.87 -6.68
CA ILE A 13 -1.21 -1.72 -8.11
C ILE A 13 -2.70 -1.44 -8.31
N ARG A 14 -3.02 -0.27 -8.87
CA ARG A 14 -4.38 0.13 -9.26
C ARG A 14 -4.51 -0.01 -10.78
N MET A 15 -5.58 -0.65 -11.24
CA MET A 15 -5.88 -0.83 -12.66
C MET A 15 -7.36 -0.59 -12.93
N ALA A 16 -7.68 0.05 -14.05
CA ALA A 16 -9.05 0.28 -14.46
C ALA A 16 -9.71 -1.05 -14.84
N VAL A 17 -10.93 -1.29 -14.37
CA VAL A 17 -11.65 -2.54 -14.66
C VAL A 17 -12.01 -2.63 -16.15
N GLU A 18 -12.15 -1.50 -16.84
CA GLU A 18 -12.44 -1.43 -18.28
C GLU A 18 -11.34 -2.03 -19.16
N ASP A 19 -10.08 -2.01 -18.70
CA ASP A 19 -8.95 -2.60 -19.42
C ASP A 19 -8.88 -4.12 -19.24
N LEU A 20 -9.67 -4.69 -18.32
CA LEU A 20 -9.66 -6.11 -18.02
C LEU A 20 -10.43 -6.91 -19.06
N ARG A 21 -9.78 -7.91 -19.63
CA ARG A 21 -10.40 -8.78 -20.63
C ARG A 21 -11.55 -9.60 -20.01
N VAL A 22 -12.74 -9.46 -20.58
CA VAL A 22 -13.92 -10.24 -20.18
C VAL A 22 -13.72 -11.72 -20.51
N MET A 23 -13.97 -12.59 -19.52
CA MET A 23 -13.84 -14.04 -19.62
C MET A 23 -15.06 -14.77 -19.06
N GLY A 24 -15.32 -15.97 -19.57
CA GLY A 24 -16.33 -16.88 -19.01
C GLY A 24 -15.87 -17.52 -17.69
N ARG A 25 -16.82 -18.07 -16.92
CA ARG A 25 -16.57 -18.66 -15.59
C ARG A 25 -15.69 -19.91 -15.63
N ALA A 26 -15.80 -20.73 -16.68
CA ALA A 26 -15.04 -21.97 -16.85
C ALA A 26 -13.69 -21.71 -17.55
N THR A 27 -12.86 -20.82 -17.00
CA THR A 27 -11.54 -20.47 -17.56
C THR A 27 -10.50 -20.30 -16.45
N GLN A 28 -9.21 -20.29 -16.81
CA GLN A 28 -8.12 -19.96 -15.88
C GLN A 28 -7.91 -18.44 -15.70
N GLY A 29 -8.62 -17.63 -16.49
CA GLY A 29 -8.43 -16.18 -16.52
C GLY A 29 -7.20 -15.74 -17.32
N VAL A 30 -6.81 -14.49 -17.10
CA VAL A 30 -5.63 -13.85 -17.71
C VAL A 30 -4.70 -13.33 -16.61
N LYS A 31 -3.41 -13.24 -16.90
CA LYS A 31 -2.44 -12.66 -15.98
C LYS A 31 -2.57 -11.13 -15.97
N LEU A 32 -2.82 -10.55 -14.80
CA LEU A 32 -2.92 -9.09 -14.62
C LEU A 32 -1.57 -8.45 -14.29
N ILE A 33 -0.76 -9.12 -13.46
CA ILE A 33 0.56 -8.60 -13.02
C ILE A 33 1.61 -9.72 -13.05
N ASN A 34 2.88 -9.34 -13.23
CA ASN A 34 4.01 -10.24 -13.02
C ASN A 34 4.52 -10.05 -11.59
N LEU A 35 4.53 -11.14 -10.81
CA LEU A 35 5.13 -11.16 -9.49
C LEU A 35 6.60 -11.55 -9.57
N LYS A 36 7.41 -11.00 -8.66
CA LYS A 36 8.77 -11.48 -8.43
C LYS A 36 8.70 -12.89 -7.80
N SER A 37 9.72 -13.70 -8.02
CA SER A 37 9.70 -15.13 -7.64
C SER A 37 9.41 -15.42 -6.16
N SER A 38 9.75 -14.48 -5.27
CA SER A 38 9.55 -14.61 -3.81
C SER A 38 8.32 -13.86 -3.28
N ASP A 39 7.49 -13.32 -4.16
CA ASP A 39 6.40 -12.43 -3.80
C ASP A 39 5.03 -13.06 -4.05
N SER A 40 4.02 -12.59 -3.32
CA SER A 40 2.66 -13.12 -3.37
C SER A 40 1.63 -12.05 -3.07
N ILE A 41 0.38 -12.29 -3.49
CA ILE A 41 -0.72 -11.36 -3.24
C ILE A 41 -1.09 -11.40 -1.75
N ALA A 42 -1.19 -10.22 -1.14
CA ALA A 42 -1.69 -10.03 0.21
C ALA A 42 -3.19 -9.70 0.22
N ALA A 43 -3.64 -8.82 -0.68
CA ALA A 43 -5.03 -8.38 -0.75
C ALA A 43 -5.45 -7.95 -2.16
N VAL A 44 -6.76 -7.98 -2.39
CA VAL A 44 -7.43 -7.44 -3.58
C VAL A 44 -8.69 -6.69 -3.14
N ALA A 45 -8.92 -5.50 -3.70
CA ALA A 45 -10.08 -4.67 -3.39
C ALA A 45 -10.65 -4.03 -4.65
N LYS A 46 -11.98 -3.88 -4.69
CA LYS A 46 -12.66 -3.00 -5.65
C LYS A 46 -12.61 -1.58 -5.11
N VAL A 47 -12.23 -0.64 -5.95
CA VAL A 47 -12.18 0.80 -5.64
C VAL A 47 -13.22 1.48 -6.53
N MET A 48 -14.08 2.30 -5.92
CA MET A 48 -15.01 3.12 -6.70
C MET A 48 -14.24 4.26 -7.35
N HIS A 49 -14.61 4.60 -8.58
CA HIS A 49 -13.98 5.72 -9.27
C HIS A 49 -14.77 6.97 -8.91
N ASP A 50 -14.21 7.80 -8.05
CA ASP A 50 -14.79 9.12 -7.74
C ASP A 50 -14.25 10.11 -8.77
N GLU A 51 -15.16 10.79 -9.49
CA GLU A 51 -14.82 11.70 -10.60
C GLU A 51 -14.00 12.95 -10.16
N ASP A 52 -13.78 13.11 -8.85
CA ASP A 52 -13.09 14.24 -8.23
C ASP A 52 -11.61 13.96 -7.85
N ASP A 53 -11.11 12.73 -8.02
CA ASP A 53 -9.79 12.29 -7.51
C ASP A 53 -8.62 12.56 -8.49
N VAL A 54 -8.60 13.75 -9.10
CA VAL A 54 -7.47 14.26 -9.90
C VAL A 54 -6.55 15.14 -9.06
N ASN A 55 -5.76 14.56 -8.16
CA ASN A 55 -4.50 15.17 -7.70
C ASN A 55 -3.66 14.16 -6.89
N GLY A 56 -2.86 13.37 -7.60
CA GLY A 56 -1.76 12.63 -7.00
C GLY A 56 -0.58 13.55 -6.69
N ASP A 57 -0.70 14.36 -5.63
CA ASP A 57 0.47 15.00 -5.01
C ASP A 57 1.17 13.95 -4.13
N VAL A 58 2.18 13.30 -4.72
CA VAL A 58 3.08 12.41 -3.97
C VAL A 58 3.96 13.32 -3.11
N ALA A 59 3.55 13.54 -1.87
CA ALA A 59 4.42 14.15 -0.87
C ALA A 59 5.61 13.21 -0.61
N GLU A 60 6.74 13.48 -1.26
CA GLU A 60 8.04 12.93 -0.89
C GLU A 60 8.30 13.27 0.59
N SER A 61 8.22 12.28 1.47
CA SER A 61 8.78 12.38 2.81
C SER A 61 10.30 12.27 2.68
N PRO A 62 11.10 13.27 3.09
CA PRO A 62 12.54 13.11 3.08
C PRO A 62 12.95 12.15 4.19
N GLU A 63 13.45 10.98 3.81
CA GLU A 63 14.25 10.14 4.70
C GLU A 63 15.63 10.80 4.93
N ASN A 64 15.82 11.22 6.18
CA ASN A 64 16.93 10.87 7.07
C ASN A 64 18.34 11.48 6.84
N THR A 65 18.88 12.14 7.87
CA THR A 65 20.30 12.03 8.28
C THR A 65 20.48 12.29 9.79
N ASP A 66 20.72 11.19 10.51
CA ASP A 66 21.91 10.94 11.36
C ASP A 66 22.04 11.53 12.78
N THR A 67 21.84 10.61 13.75
CA THR A 67 22.70 10.24 14.91
C THR A 67 23.11 11.19 16.05
N SER A 68 23.03 10.59 17.25
CA SER A 68 23.77 10.86 18.50
C SER A 68 23.14 11.96 19.37
N GLU A 69 22.98 11.85 20.70
CA GLU A 69 23.75 11.16 21.73
C GLU A 69 22.84 10.75 22.92
N ASP A 70 23.37 9.80 23.67
CA ASP A 70 22.96 9.24 24.96
C ASP A 70 22.43 10.23 26.01
N GLY A 71 21.54 9.76 26.88
CA GLY A 71 21.03 10.57 28.00
C GLY A 71 19.77 10.04 28.68
N THR A 72 19.87 8.88 29.35
CA THR A 72 18.90 8.48 30.38
C THR A 72 18.88 9.51 31.51
N THR A 73 17.73 10.15 31.77
CA THR A 73 17.45 10.77 33.08
C THR A 73 16.11 10.29 33.60
N LEU A 74 16.21 9.66 34.76
CA LEU A 74 15.20 9.03 35.59
C LEU A 74 14.28 10.04 36.29
N ASP A 75 13.13 9.51 36.67
CA ASP A 75 12.27 9.88 37.81
C ASP A 75 11.42 11.15 37.75
N ASN A 76 10.14 10.97 38.06
CA ASN A 76 9.47 11.67 39.16
C ASN A 76 8.07 11.07 39.37
N ASN A 77 8.01 10.01 40.18
CA ASN A 77 6.80 9.69 40.94
C ASN A 77 6.87 10.43 42.28
N GLU A 78 6.10 11.50 42.45
CA GLU A 78 5.78 12.03 43.78
C GLU A 78 4.27 12.08 43.97
N THR A 79 3.76 11.03 44.62
CA THR A 79 2.55 11.08 45.44
C THR A 79 2.98 11.49 46.84
N GLU A 80 2.39 12.55 47.40
CA GLU A 80 1.93 12.68 48.80
C GLU A 80 1.59 14.14 49.14
N LYS A 81 0.29 14.47 49.24
CA LYS A 81 -0.38 14.74 50.53
C LYS A 81 -1.89 14.90 50.35
#